data_AF-A0A975IDG7-F1
#
_entry.id   AF-A0A975IDG7-F1
#
_cell.length_a   1.000
_cell.length_b   1.000
_cell.length_c   1.000
_cell.angle_alpha   90.00
_cell.angle_beta   90.00
_cell.angle_gamma   90.00
#
_symmetry.space_group_name_H-M   'P 1'
#
loop_
_entity.id
_entity.type
_entity.pdbx_description
1 polymer ?
#
loop_
_entity_poly.entity_id
_entity_poly.type
_entity_poly.pdbx_seq_one_letter_code
_entity_poly.pdbx_strand_id
1 'polypeptide(L)'
;MTTRQARSKSEQGKTKNIGRTFISYAVFFIVFLFFPHVASADFFYSEKYGYYLDLPEAYKIEDQAEDESSIFFAHSLLPVYFAIKIYDADAGKAPVSVLQDALDRLKSKNEISEVKWNGSDCALADFSFAMPDKTQHKGWAACVPVGKENAAACLLCYAPLQRNAQCSGLIISTIDSFVPSRAGFLNQGLIETFAFPYGKKKELTLNIGGKTIATRVDEQDAEAAKFVVEREYAVLTLYARHNLWKEAWQRYYRFVFRDSFSRLSAVSADIYKGIFSDALKADINSPERAYAQTLLSWLQDFTYSRNHKTSDFTDLISALSGTGSDCDSRSLLLCVLMKHIGVNSALFISREYSHAVAGLNITGDGAKIKVGQTDFLIAETTAHVDIGKIAKDMSDKNKWIAVEFP
;
A
#
# COMPACT_ATOMS: atom_id res chain seq x y z
N MET A 1 -77.60 48.61 16.82
CA MET A 1 -77.35 49.73 15.89
C MET A 1 -77.07 49.17 14.50
N THR A 2 -77.96 49.50 13.56
CA THR A 2 -77.77 49.55 12.09
C THR A 2 -77.19 48.33 11.33
N THR A 3 -78.12 47.50 10.84
CA THR A 3 -78.33 47.10 9.43
C THR A 3 -77.14 47.14 8.45
N ARG A 4 -76.86 46.01 7.77
CA ARG A 4 -77.38 45.71 6.40
C ARG A 4 -76.94 44.33 5.89
N GLN A 5 -77.91 43.59 5.37
CA GLN A 5 -77.74 42.46 4.44
C GLN A 5 -77.17 42.95 3.10
N ALA A 6 -76.42 42.09 2.40
CA ALA A 6 -76.74 41.73 1.01
C ALA A 6 -75.94 40.50 0.55
N ARG A 7 -76.70 39.44 0.21
CA ARG A 7 -76.31 38.28 -0.61
C ARG A 7 -76.10 38.69 -2.07
N SER A 8 -75.33 37.90 -2.83
CA SER A 8 -75.76 37.32 -4.13
C SER A 8 -74.60 36.54 -4.77
N LYS A 9 -74.65 35.19 -4.80
CA LYS A 9 -74.95 34.30 -5.98
C LYS A 9 -73.82 34.30 -7.03
N SER A 10 -73.37 33.19 -7.61
CA SER A 10 -74.08 32.02 -8.19
C SER A 10 -73.09 30.85 -8.34
N GLU A 11 -73.44 29.61 -7.95
CA GLU A 11 -73.92 28.52 -8.83
C GLU A 11 -72.98 28.19 -10.00
N GLN A 12 -72.24 27.07 -9.92
CA GLN A 12 -72.61 25.68 -10.24
C GLN A 12 -72.34 25.31 -11.71
N GLY A 13 -71.58 24.23 -11.89
CA GLY A 13 -71.47 23.50 -13.16
C GLY A 13 -70.24 22.59 -13.16
N LYS A 14 -70.32 21.40 -12.52
CA LYS A 14 -70.62 20.10 -13.16
C LYS A 14 -69.44 19.59 -14.00
N THR A 15 -68.78 18.52 -13.55
CA THR A 15 -68.88 17.11 -14.03
C THR A 15 -67.46 16.68 -14.45
N LYS A 16 -66.93 15.47 -14.31
CA LYS A 16 -67.33 14.08 -14.05
C LYS A 16 -66.07 13.44 -13.39
N ASN A 17 -66.17 12.65 -12.33
CA ASN A 17 -66.56 11.24 -12.26
C ASN A 17 -65.52 10.25 -12.83
N ILE A 18 -65.31 9.15 -12.08
CA ILE A 18 -64.59 7.90 -12.40
C ILE A 18 -63.06 8.00 -12.19
N GLY A 19 -62.38 7.10 -11.48
CA GLY A 19 -62.75 5.82 -10.90
C GLY A 19 -61.45 5.06 -10.57
N ARG A 20 -61.44 4.44 -9.39
CA ARG A 20 -60.55 3.36 -8.92
C ARG A 20 -60.04 2.39 -9.99
N THR A 21 -58.96 1.67 -9.62
CA THR A 21 -58.42 0.37 -10.10
C THR A 21 -57.08 0.47 -10.87
N PHE A 22 -56.10 -0.44 -10.82
CA PHE A 22 -55.89 -1.74 -10.18
C PHE A 22 -54.41 -2.17 -10.41
N ILE A 23 -53.86 -3.01 -9.51
CA ILE A 23 -52.95 -4.16 -9.76
C ILE A 23 -51.51 -3.96 -10.30
N SER A 24 -50.56 -4.28 -9.41
CA SER A 24 -49.50 -5.32 -9.52
C SER A 24 -48.66 -5.44 -10.80
N TYR A 25 -47.36 -5.14 -10.68
CA TYR A 25 -46.27 -5.92 -11.27
C TYR A 25 -45.05 -5.88 -10.32
N ALA A 26 -44.66 -7.06 -9.86
CA ALA A 26 -43.30 -7.32 -9.40
C ALA A 26 -42.34 -7.23 -10.59
N VAL A 27 -41.10 -6.75 -10.38
CA VAL A 27 -39.82 -7.22 -10.96
C VAL A 27 -38.73 -6.14 -10.78
N PHE A 28 -37.68 -6.53 -10.04
CA PHE A 28 -36.28 -6.10 -10.12
C PHE A 28 -35.89 -4.61 -9.94
N PHE A 29 -35.30 -4.31 -8.77
CA PHE A 29 -33.88 -3.92 -8.74
C PHE A 29 -33.27 -4.34 -7.39
N ILE A 30 -32.75 -5.57 -7.36
CA ILE A 30 -31.58 -5.92 -6.55
C ILE A 30 -30.41 -5.19 -7.23
N VAL A 31 -29.74 -4.26 -6.54
CA VAL A 31 -28.28 -4.05 -6.52
C VAL A 31 -28.04 -2.86 -5.58
N PHE A 32 -27.68 -3.14 -4.33
CA PHE A 32 -26.54 -2.53 -3.63
C PHE A 32 -26.29 -3.42 -2.41
N LEU A 33 -25.95 -4.66 -2.71
CA LEU A 33 -25.40 -5.59 -1.74
C LEU A 33 -23.94 -5.82 -2.15
N PHE A 34 -23.06 -5.68 -1.16
CA PHE A 34 -21.65 -6.07 -1.14
C PHE A 34 -20.65 -5.14 -1.84
N PHE A 35 -20.18 -4.14 -1.10
CA PHE A 35 -18.72 -3.93 -1.09
C PHE A 35 -18.13 -5.03 -0.20
N PRO A 36 -17.23 -5.88 -0.69
CA PRO A 36 -16.52 -6.78 0.19
C PRO A 36 -15.60 -5.94 1.08
N HIS A 37 -15.79 -6.07 2.39
CA HIS A 37 -14.71 -5.91 3.35
C HIS A 37 -13.54 -6.78 2.87
N VAL A 38 -12.40 -6.16 2.60
CA VAL A 38 -11.11 -6.82 2.67
C VAL A 38 -10.43 -6.25 3.90
N ALA A 39 -10.72 -6.86 5.05
CA ALA A 39 -9.94 -6.68 6.26
C ALA A 39 -8.68 -7.53 6.11
N SER A 40 -7.58 -6.87 5.78
CA SER A 40 -6.23 -7.45 5.74
C SER A 40 -5.28 -6.36 6.20
N ALA A 41 -5.12 -6.28 7.53
CA ALA A 41 -4.53 -5.20 8.33
C ALA A 41 -5.23 -3.84 8.19
N ASP A 42 -5.56 -3.23 9.33
CA ASP A 42 -6.39 -2.04 9.43
C ASP A 42 -5.67 -0.80 8.89
N PHE A 43 -5.76 -0.56 7.58
CA PHE A 43 -5.46 0.76 7.04
C PHE A 43 -6.36 1.77 7.76
N PHE A 44 -5.74 2.74 8.44
CA PHE A 44 -6.50 3.89 8.89
C PHE A 44 -6.87 4.73 7.67
N TYR A 45 -8.13 5.13 7.55
CA TYR A 45 -8.61 5.99 6.47
C TYR A 45 -9.37 7.18 7.06
N SER A 46 -8.92 8.39 6.73
CA SER A 46 -9.72 9.59 7.02
C SER A 46 -10.69 9.80 5.87
N GLU A 47 -11.99 9.61 6.14
CA GLU A 47 -13.02 9.86 5.13
C GLU A 47 -13.07 11.33 4.73
N LYS A 48 -12.89 12.23 5.70
CA LYS A 48 -12.94 13.68 5.49
C LYS A 48 -11.79 14.17 4.62
N TYR A 49 -10.55 13.79 4.93
CA TYR A 49 -9.36 14.33 4.27
C TYR A 49 -8.78 13.41 3.18
N GLY A 50 -9.26 12.17 3.08
CA GLY A 50 -8.97 11.26 1.96
C GLY A 50 -7.57 10.63 1.97
N TYR A 51 -6.84 10.72 3.08
CA TYR A 51 -5.56 10.05 3.28
C TYR A 51 -5.73 8.69 3.96
N TYR A 52 -4.69 7.86 3.84
CA TYR A 52 -4.61 6.55 4.46
C TYR A 52 -3.31 6.39 5.25
N LEU A 53 -3.31 5.47 6.22
CA LEU A 53 -2.10 5.05 6.94
C LEU A 53 -2.02 3.53 6.97
N ASP A 54 -0.87 2.96 6.59
CA ASP A 54 -0.51 1.56 6.86
C ASP A 54 0.52 1.52 8.00
N LEU A 55 0.08 1.96 9.19
CA LEU A 55 0.95 2.11 10.34
C LEU A 55 1.59 0.77 10.72
N PRO A 56 2.83 0.76 11.26
CA PRO A 56 3.33 -0.39 12.00
C PRO A 56 2.30 -0.85 13.05
N GLU A 57 2.31 -2.14 13.37
CA GLU A 57 1.34 -2.69 14.31
C GLU A 57 1.45 -2.04 15.71
N ALA A 58 0.47 -2.27 16.58
CA ALA A 58 0.50 -1.84 17.99
C ALA A 58 0.43 -0.31 18.26
N TYR A 59 0.24 0.55 17.25
CA TYR A 59 -0.23 1.92 17.47
C TYR A 59 -1.69 1.94 17.95
N LYS A 60 -2.01 2.90 18.82
CA LYS A 60 -3.37 3.18 19.30
C LYS A 60 -3.63 4.67 19.22
N ILE A 61 -4.86 5.04 18.89
CA ILE A 61 -5.33 6.43 19.00
C ILE A 61 -5.50 6.73 20.49
N GLU A 62 -4.75 7.71 20.98
CA GLU A 62 -4.84 8.21 22.36
C GLU A 62 -5.71 9.46 22.44
N ASP A 63 -5.71 10.29 21.39
CA ASP A 63 -6.54 11.49 21.29
C ASP A 63 -6.90 11.78 19.83
N GLN A 64 -8.09 12.32 19.61
CA GLN A 64 -8.60 12.66 18.29
C GLN A 64 -9.63 13.79 18.39
N ALA A 65 -9.47 14.82 17.56
CA ALA A 65 -10.48 15.85 17.38
C ALA A 65 -11.72 15.25 16.69
N GLU A 66 -12.92 15.69 17.09
CA GLU A 66 -14.20 15.21 16.52
C GLU A 66 -14.26 15.32 14.99
N ASP A 67 -13.55 16.30 14.44
CA ASP A 67 -13.52 16.61 13.01
C ASP A 67 -12.31 16.01 12.29
N GLU A 68 -11.57 15.10 12.93
CA GLU A 68 -10.35 14.44 12.44
C GLU A 68 -9.19 15.39 12.08
N SER A 69 -9.28 16.68 12.40
CA SER A 69 -8.22 17.66 12.09
C SER A 69 -6.95 17.45 12.92
N SER A 70 -7.03 16.65 13.98
CA SER A 70 -5.90 16.29 14.82
C SER A 70 -6.09 14.87 15.34
N ILE A 71 -5.08 14.03 15.17
CA ILE A 71 -5.06 12.66 15.68
C ILE A 71 -3.70 12.40 16.31
N PHE A 72 -3.70 11.84 17.51
CA PHE A 72 -2.51 11.47 18.25
C PHE A 72 -2.50 9.97 18.54
N PHE A 73 -1.43 9.32 18.10
CA PHE A 73 -1.19 7.90 18.29
C PHE A 73 -0.02 7.67 19.24
N ALA A 74 -0.15 6.67 20.11
CA ALA A 74 0.96 6.12 20.88
C ALA A 74 1.20 4.66 20.52
N HIS A 75 2.47 4.29 20.40
CA HIS A 75 2.85 2.90 20.18
C HIS A 75 2.84 2.14 21.51
N SER A 76 2.14 1.01 21.55
CA SER A 76 1.92 0.30 22.82
C SER A 76 3.11 -0.56 23.29
N LEU A 77 4.12 -0.80 22.44
CA LEU A 77 5.32 -1.59 22.80
C LEU A 77 6.57 -0.74 22.99
N LEU A 78 6.59 0.49 22.49
CA LEU A 78 7.78 1.34 22.42
C LEU A 78 7.37 2.78 22.68
N PRO A 79 8.25 3.62 23.26
CA PRO A 79 7.92 5.02 23.55
C PRO A 79 8.02 5.87 22.27
N VAL A 80 7.20 5.54 21.26
CA VAL A 80 7.09 6.25 20.00
C VAL A 80 5.69 6.83 19.89
N TYR A 81 5.63 8.09 19.50
CA TYR A 81 4.41 8.86 19.36
C TYR A 81 4.30 9.36 17.93
N PHE A 82 3.09 9.40 17.41
CA PHE A 82 2.81 9.88 16.07
C PHE A 82 1.61 10.82 16.11
N ALA A 83 1.77 12.03 15.61
CA ALA A 83 0.70 13.02 15.51
C ALA A 83 0.46 13.38 14.05
N ILE A 84 -0.81 13.51 13.70
CA ILE A 84 -1.26 14.09 12.44
C ILE A 84 -2.06 15.33 12.81
N LYS A 85 -1.74 16.46 12.19
CA LYS A 85 -2.55 17.66 12.26
C LYS A 85 -2.82 18.17 10.86
N ILE A 86 -4.09 18.39 10.57
CA ILE A 86 -4.55 18.96 9.32
C ILE A 86 -4.57 20.48 9.44
N TYR A 87 -4.02 21.11 8.42
CA TYR A 87 -4.06 22.55 8.20
C TYR A 87 -4.88 22.78 6.95
N ASP A 88 -6.01 23.46 7.09
CA ASP A 88 -6.74 23.95 5.93
C ASP A 88 -5.79 24.82 5.10
N ALA A 89 -5.85 24.73 3.77
CA ALA A 89 -5.10 25.70 2.99
C ALA A 89 -5.71 27.09 3.22
N ASP A 90 -5.02 27.89 4.02
CA ASP A 90 -4.86 29.28 3.67
C ASP A 90 -4.34 29.27 2.23
N ALA A 91 -5.20 29.59 1.26
CA ALA A 91 -4.93 29.46 -0.17
C ALA A 91 -3.60 30.14 -0.54
N GLY A 92 -2.49 29.38 -0.54
CA GLY A 92 -1.15 29.87 -0.86
C GLY A 92 -0.03 29.56 0.15
N LYS A 93 -0.27 28.99 1.34
CA LYS A 93 0.87 28.59 2.20
C LYS A 93 1.56 27.33 1.65
N ALA A 94 2.86 27.44 1.38
CA ALA A 94 3.68 26.30 0.95
C ALA A 94 3.85 25.28 2.10
N PRO A 95 3.95 23.97 1.82
CA PRO A 95 4.12 22.93 2.85
C PRO A 95 5.30 23.17 3.80
N VAL A 96 6.39 23.77 3.31
CA VAL A 96 7.55 24.16 4.13
C VAL A 96 7.17 25.18 5.20
N SER A 97 6.33 26.17 4.86
CA SER A 97 5.86 27.19 5.79
C SER A 97 4.90 26.60 6.82
N VAL A 98 4.01 25.69 6.39
CA VAL A 98 3.09 24.99 7.30
C VAL A 98 3.86 24.12 8.30
N LEU A 99 4.89 23.40 7.84
CA LEU A 99 5.74 22.59 8.70
C LEU A 99 6.53 23.46 9.68
N GLN A 100 7.09 24.58 9.22
CA GLN A 100 7.79 25.54 10.07
C GLN A 100 6.86 26.08 11.17
N ASP A 101 5.65 26.54 10.81
CA ASP A 101 4.65 27.04 11.76
C ASP A 101 4.30 25.98 12.83
N ALA A 102 4.23 24.70 12.44
CA ALA A 102 3.98 23.59 13.38
C ALA A 102 5.16 23.34 14.32
N LEU A 103 6.38 23.34 13.79
CA LEU A 103 7.62 23.08 14.52
C LEU A 103 8.02 24.25 15.45
N ASP A 104 7.67 25.49 15.10
CA ASP A 104 7.89 26.68 15.92
C ASP A 104 7.00 26.68 17.18
N ARG A 105 5.76 26.16 17.08
CA ARG A 105 4.86 25.99 18.23
C ARG A 105 5.44 25.03 19.27
N LEU A 106 6.22 24.05 18.83
CA LEU A 106 6.96 23.13 19.70
C LEU A 106 8.28 23.71 20.23
N LYS A 107 8.67 24.92 19.78
CA LYS A 107 9.98 25.51 20.04
C LYS A 107 11.12 24.53 19.71
N SER A 108 10.94 23.80 18.60
CA SER A 108 11.86 22.75 18.19
C SER A 108 13.15 23.33 17.60
N LYS A 109 14.22 22.53 17.63
CA LYS A 109 15.37 22.67 16.73
C LYS A 109 15.14 21.74 15.55
N ASN A 110 15.20 22.27 14.33
CA ASN A 110 14.88 21.51 13.12
C ASN A 110 15.74 21.93 11.94
N GLU A 111 15.79 21.06 10.94
CA GLU A 111 16.31 21.33 9.61
C GLU A 111 15.25 20.88 8.60
N ILE A 112 14.60 21.84 7.95
CA ILE A 112 13.52 21.56 6.98
C ILE A 112 14.09 21.52 5.57
N SER A 113 13.73 20.48 4.83
CA SER A 113 14.01 20.32 3.40
C SER A 113 12.71 20.29 2.59
N GLU A 114 12.73 20.92 1.42
CA GLU A 114 11.67 20.79 0.42
C GLU A 114 11.87 19.49 -0.37
N VAL A 115 10.77 18.77 -0.61
CA VAL A 115 10.79 17.46 -1.29
C VAL A 115 9.70 17.45 -2.35
N LYS A 116 10.04 17.06 -3.59
CA LYS A 116 9.03 16.71 -4.58
C LYS A 116 8.67 15.23 -4.44
N TRP A 117 7.44 14.96 -4.01
CA TRP A 117 6.97 13.59 -3.80
C TRP A 117 5.64 13.36 -4.53
N ASN A 118 5.60 12.34 -5.39
CA ASN A 118 4.44 12.01 -6.22
C ASN A 118 3.88 13.21 -7.02
N GLY A 119 4.77 14.06 -7.51
CA GLY A 119 4.43 15.27 -8.28
C GLY A 119 3.94 16.46 -7.43
N SER A 120 3.86 16.32 -6.11
CA SER A 120 3.48 17.39 -5.18
C SER A 120 4.69 17.94 -4.45
N ASP A 121 4.70 19.25 -4.19
CA ASP A 121 5.65 19.83 -3.26
C ASP A 121 5.28 19.42 -1.83
N CYS A 122 6.27 18.99 -1.06
CA CYS A 122 6.16 18.53 0.31
C CYS A 122 7.32 19.12 1.12
N ALA A 123 7.25 19.00 2.44
CA ALA A 123 8.37 19.33 3.33
C ALA A 123 8.67 18.17 4.27
N LEU A 124 9.94 18.01 4.64
CA LEU A 124 10.43 17.00 5.55
C LEU A 124 11.45 17.63 6.51
N ALA A 125 11.48 17.20 7.77
CA ALA A 125 12.43 17.72 8.75
C ALA A 125 12.86 16.65 9.75
N ASP A 126 14.17 16.61 10.07
CA ASP A 126 14.64 16.08 11.35
C ASP A 126 14.41 17.17 12.40
N PHE A 127 13.84 16.80 13.55
CA PHE A 127 13.55 17.77 14.59
C PHE A 127 13.77 17.19 15.99
N SER A 128 14.03 18.10 16.93
CA SER A 128 14.12 17.79 18.36
C SER A 128 13.48 18.89 19.19
N PHE A 129 12.91 18.53 20.33
CA PHE A 129 12.23 19.47 21.22
C PHE A 129 12.23 18.96 22.67
N ALA A 130 11.88 19.85 23.59
CA ALA A 130 11.75 19.55 25.01
C ALA A 130 10.28 19.59 25.42
N MET A 131 9.82 18.57 26.15
CA MET A 131 8.53 18.60 26.82
C MET A 131 8.57 19.53 28.06
N PRO A 132 7.42 19.92 28.64
CA PRO A 132 7.37 20.76 29.84
C PRO A 132 8.14 20.20 31.04
N ASP A 133 8.24 18.88 31.15
CA ASP A 133 9.03 18.16 32.16
C ASP A 133 10.54 18.12 31.85
N LYS A 134 10.98 18.84 30.80
CA LYS A 134 12.36 18.93 30.27
C LYS A 134 12.88 17.67 29.59
N THR A 135 12.06 16.64 29.41
CA THR A 135 12.46 15.45 28.66
C THR A 135 12.67 15.79 27.18
N GLN A 136 13.82 15.39 26.64
CA GLN A 136 14.19 15.67 25.25
C GLN A 136 13.62 14.59 24.33
N HIS A 137 13.05 15.00 23.21
CA HIS A 137 12.51 14.14 22.17
C HIS A 137 13.15 14.48 20.82
N LYS A 138 13.23 13.49 19.93
CA LYS A 138 13.73 13.63 18.56
C LYS A 138 12.93 12.74 17.63
N GLY A 139 12.78 13.17 16.38
CA GLY A 139 11.99 12.46 15.39
C GLY A 139 12.06 13.06 13.99
N TRP A 140 11.14 12.60 13.15
CA TRP A 140 10.92 13.10 11.80
C TRP A 140 9.54 13.74 11.69
N ALA A 141 9.48 14.86 10.98
CA ALA A 141 8.24 15.53 10.67
C ALA A 141 8.11 15.75 9.17
N ALA A 142 6.88 15.74 8.66
CA ALA A 142 6.59 15.97 7.25
C ALA A 142 5.35 16.84 7.09
N CYS A 143 5.26 17.56 5.98
CA CYS A 143 4.02 18.21 5.56
C CYS A 143 3.71 17.83 4.12
N VAL A 144 2.53 17.25 3.93
CA VAL A 144 2.10 16.66 2.66
C VAL A 144 0.72 17.19 2.28
N PRO A 145 0.53 17.69 1.04
CA PRO A 145 -0.80 18.04 0.55
C PRO A 145 -1.74 16.82 0.52
N VAL A 146 -3.00 17.02 0.91
CA VAL A 146 -4.05 15.98 0.87
C VAL A 146 -5.21 16.41 -0.04
N GLY A 147 -5.78 15.42 -0.73
CA GLY A 147 -6.62 15.65 -1.89
C GLY A 147 -8.05 16.12 -1.60
N LYS A 148 -8.60 15.85 -0.40
CA LYS A 148 -9.92 16.37 -0.01
C LYS A 148 -9.72 17.67 0.78
N GLU A 149 -10.53 18.68 0.47
CA GLU A 149 -10.54 20.01 1.11
C GLU A 149 -9.34 20.92 0.83
N ASN A 150 -8.46 20.59 -0.13
CA ASN A 150 -7.25 21.37 -0.43
C ASN A 150 -6.44 21.64 0.86
N ALA A 151 -6.25 20.62 1.70
CA ALA A 151 -5.58 20.77 2.99
C ALA A 151 -4.15 20.21 2.94
N ALA A 152 -3.39 20.44 4.00
CA ALA A 152 -2.09 19.82 4.21
C ALA A 152 -2.07 19.03 5.53
N ALA A 153 -1.55 17.81 5.49
CA ALA A 153 -1.31 16.99 6.67
C ALA A 153 0.11 17.21 7.17
N CYS A 154 0.24 17.73 8.39
CA CYS A 154 1.49 17.82 9.11
C CYS A 154 1.64 16.59 10.02
N LEU A 155 2.68 15.81 9.77
CA LEU A 155 2.99 14.53 10.38
C LEU A 155 4.17 14.73 11.32
N LEU A 156 4.09 14.27 12.56
CA LEU A 156 5.20 14.31 13.52
C LEU A 156 5.33 12.95 14.18
N CYS A 157 6.43 12.24 13.93
CA CYS A 157 6.73 10.97 14.61
C CYS A 157 8.04 11.09 15.38
N TYR A 158 7.99 10.81 16.69
CA TYR A 158 9.12 11.07 17.57
C TYR A 158 9.16 10.11 18.77
N ALA A 159 10.33 10.05 19.41
CA ALA A 159 10.59 9.27 20.61
C ALA A 159 11.49 10.05 21.58
N PRO A 160 11.56 9.67 22.86
CA PRO A 160 12.56 10.21 23.78
C PRO A 160 13.96 10.08 23.19
N LEU A 161 14.79 11.12 23.32
CA LEU A 161 16.12 11.21 22.70
C LEU A 161 17.00 10.00 23.05
N GLN A 162 16.91 9.49 24.28
CA GLN A 162 17.65 8.32 24.76
C GLN A 162 17.27 7.01 24.06
N ARG A 163 16.06 6.93 23.47
CA ARG A 163 15.54 5.74 22.77
C ARG A 163 15.46 5.94 21.26
N ASN A 164 15.68 7.16 20.77
CA ASN A 164 15.49 7.54 19.37
C ASN A 164 16.30 6.65 18.41
N ALA A 165 17.57 6.35 18.71
CA ALA A 165 18.39 5.49 17.85
C ALA A 165 17.82 4.07 17.68
N GLN A 166 17.18 3.52 18.71
CA GLN A 166 16.54 2.19 18.67
C GLN A 166 15.17 2.23 17.96
N CYS A 167 14.54 3.41 17.91
CA CYS A 167 13.21 3.61 17.34
C CYS A 167 13.26 4.23 15.95
N SER A 168 14.45 4.55 15.41
CA SER A 168 14.61 5.31 14.17
C SER A 168 13.94 4.62 12.98
N GLY A 169 14.12 3.30 12.83
CA GLY A 169 13.46 2.51 11.79
C GLY A 169 11.93 2.56 11.89
N LEU A 170 11.39 2.47 13.12
CA LEU A 170 9.96 2.57 13.38
C LEU A 170 9.42 3.98 13.08
N ILE A 171 10.15 5.04 13.48
CA ILE A 171 9.79 6.44 13.21
C ILE A 171 9.71 6.69 11.70
N ILE A 172 10.75 6.27 10.95
CA ILE A 172 10.80 6.44 9.50
C ILE A 172 9.66 5.65 8.83
N SER A 173 9.50 4.37 9.17
CA SER A 173 8.42 3.53 8.65
C SER A 173 7.02 4.10 8.95
N THR A 174 6.86 4.78 10.08
CA THR A 174 5.61 5.45 10.45
C THR A 174 5.34 6.67 9.56
N ILE A 175 6.33 7.52 9.30
CA ILE A 175 6.15 8.65 8.36
C ILE A 175 5.86 8.13 6.95
N ASP A 176 6.61 7.14 6.48
CA ASP A 176 6.40 6.57 5.15
C ASP A 176 5.10 5.78 5.03
N SER A 177 4.43 5.43 6.14
CA SER A 177 3.11 4.81 6.09
C SER A 177 2.00 5.72 5.59
N PHE A 178 2.23 7.03 5.58
CA PHE A 178 1.26 7.99 5.13
C PHE A 178 1.05 7.91 3.62
N VAL A 179 -0.21 7.85 3.20
CA VAL A 179 -0.60 7.77 1.80
C VAL A 179 -1.61 8.90 1.53
N PRO A 180 -1.22 9.98 0.81
CA PRO A 180 -2.04 11.19 0.68
C PRO A 180 -3.31 10.99 -0.15
N SER A 181 -3.35 9.93 -0.97
CA SER A 181 -4.52 9.54 -1.76
C SER A 181 -4.39 8.07 -2.16
N ARG A 182 -5.49 7.46 -2.59
CA ARG A 182 -5.52 6.04 -3.01
C ARG A 182 -4.46 5.69 -4.07
N ALA A 183 -4.10 6.62 -4.96
CA ALA A 183 -3.08 6.39 -5.96
C ALA A 183 -1.67 6.18 -5.36
N GLY A 184 -1.43 6.66 -4.13
CA GLY A 184 -0.14 6.56 -3.45
C GLY A 184 0.19 5.16 -2.89
N PHE A 185 -0.75 4.22 -2.86
CA PHE A 185 -0.51 2.86 -2.38
C PHE A 185 0.47 2.04 -3.24
N LEU A 186 0.81 2.56 -4.43
CA LEU A 186 1.71 1.93 -5.38
C LEU A 186 2.99 2.75 -5.63
N ASN A 187 3.21 3.77 -4.79
CA ASN A 187 4.35 4.67 -4.89
C ASN A 187 5.27 4.53 -3.67
N GLN A 188 6.53 4.89 -3.86
CA GLN A 188 7.54 5.02 -2.81
C GLN A 188 7.08 5.96 -1.69
N GLY A 189 7.56 5.74 -0.47
CA GLY A 189 7.32 6.65 0.64
C GLY A 189 8.12 7.96 0.51
N LEU A 190 7.80 8.90 1.38
CA LEU A 190 8.31 10.27 1.32
C LEU A 190 9.81 10.32 1.68
N ILE A 191 10.19 9.69 2.78
CA ILE A 191 11.58 9.70 3.27
C ILE A 191 12.47 8.94 2.29
N GLU A 192 12.00 7.84 1.70
CA GLU A 192 12.80 7.12 0.70
C GLU A 192 12.99 7.94 -0.57
N THR A 193 11.95 8.63 -1.04
CA THR A 193 12.05 9.53 -2.20
C THR A 193 13.04 10.67 -1.92
N PHE A 194 13.07 11.18 -0.69
CA PHE A 194 14.00 12.21 -0.26
C PHE A 194 15.45 11.68 -0.16
N ALA A 195 15.64 10.51 0.44
CA ALA A 195 16.95 9.91 0.66
C ALA A 195 17.61 9.41 -0.63
N PHE A 196 16.79 8.95 -1.59
CA PHE A 196 17.24 8.38 -2.87
C PHE A 196 16.55 9.09 -4.04
N PRO A 197 16.89 10.36 -4.30
CA PRO A 197 16.29 11.12 -5.39
C PRO A 197 16.63 10.49 -6.74
N TYR A 198 15.69 10.51 -7.68
CA TYR A 198 15.88 9.95 -9.02
C TYR A 198 17.16 10.45 -9.69
N GLY A 199 17.99 9.50 -10.11
CA GLY A 199 19.29 9.74 -10.69
C GLY A 199 19.36 9.31 -12.15
N LYS A 200 20.56 8.86 -12.56
CA LYS A 200 20.77 8.35 -13.90
C LYS A 200 20.11 6.98 -14.04
N LYS A 201 19.76 6.64 -15.28
CA LYS A 201 19.25 5.31 -15.61
C LYS A 201 20.40 4.35 -15.90
N LYS A 202 20.29 3.16 -15.34
CA LYS A 202 21.16 2.02 -15.58
C LYS A 202 20.44 1.04 -16.49
N GLU A 203 21.03 0.75 -17.64
CA GLU A 203 20.52 -0.24 -18.58
C GLU A 203 20.68 -1.66 -18.01
N LEU A 204 19.68 -2.50 -18.27
CA LEU A 204 19.62 -3.90 -17.90
C LEU A 204 19.19 -4.72 -19.12
N THR A 205 19.62 -5.97 -19.16
CA THR A 205 19.22 -6.93 -20.18
C THR A 205 18.71 -8.19 -19.51
N LEU A 206 17.47 -8.54 -19.78
CA LEU A 206 16.79 -9.71 -19.22
C LEU A 206 16.60 -10.76 -20.31
N ASN A 207 16.82 -12.03 -20.00
CA ASN A 207 16.55 -13.13 -20.92
C ASN A 207 15.34 -13.92 -20.43
N ILE A 208 14.18 -13.70 -21.05
CA ILE A 208 12.88 -14.24 -20.61
C ILE A 208 12.19 -14.91 -21.79
N GLY A 209 11.80 -16.18 -21.63
CA GLY A 209 11.09 -16.92 -22.68
C GLY A 209 11.89 -17.02 -23.99
N GLY A 210 13.22 -17.10 -23.92
CA GLY A 210 14.11 -17.11 -25.09
C GLY A 210 14.28 -15.76 -25.77
N LYS A 211 13.73 -14.67 -25.22
CA LYS A 211 13.90 -13.30 -25.73
C LYS A 211 14.82 -12.48 -24.86
N THR A 212 15.63 -11.65 -25.51
CA THR A 212 16.43 -10.61 -24.87
C THR A 212 15.62 -9.32 -24.79
N ILE A 213 15.38 -8.85 -23.57
CA ILE A 213 14.58 -7.67 -23.25
C ILE A 213 15.53 -6.61 -22.70
N ALA A 214 15.71 -5.52 -23.43
CA ALA A 214 16.41 -4.34 -22.95
C ALA A 214 15.46 -3.51 -22.09
N THR A 215 15.92 -3.10 -20.92
CA THR A 215 15.16 -2.24 -20.00
C THR A 215 16.12 -1.41 -19.16
N ARG A 216 15.59 -0.61 -18.24
CA ARG A 216 16.38 0.28 -17.40
C ARG A 216 15.74 0.47 -16.03
N VAL A 217 16.59 0.69 -15.04
CA VAL A 217 16.22 1.07 -13.66
C VAL A 217 16.95 2.35 -13.29
N ASP A 218 16.55 3.03 -12.22
CA ASP A 218 17.39 4.07 -11.64
C ASP A 218 18.67 3.45 -11.05
N GLU A 219 19.79 4.16 -11.13
CA GLU A 219 21.06 3.66 -10.59
C GLU A 219 21.01 3.46 -9.06
N GLN A 220 20.15 4.20 -8.37
CA GLN A 220 19.93 4.10 -6.92
C GLN A 220 18.81 3.14 -6.54
N ASP A 221 18.03 2.60 -7.49
CA ASP A 221 16.82 1.82 -7.18
C ASP A 221 17.12 0.59 -6.31
N ALA A 222 18.23 -0.11 -6.57
CA ALA A 222 18.62 -1.29 -5.79
C ALA A 222 19.01 -0.93 -4.34
N GLU A 223 19.76 0.17 -4.16
CA GLU A 223 20.15 0.64 -2.83
C GLU A 223 18.94 1.13 -2.03
N ALA A 224 18.07 1.88 -2.68
CA ALA A 224 16.84 2.41 -2.10
C ALA A 224 15.86 1.28 -1.70
N ALA A 225 15.65 0.29 -2.58
CA ALA A 225 14.79 -0.86 -2.29
C ALA A 225 15.38 -1.71 -1.16
N LYS A 226 16.70 -1.90 -1.13
CA LYS A 226 17.39 -2.57 -0.01
C LYS A 226 17.23 -1.80 1.30
N PHE A 227 17.30 -0.47 1.27
CA PHE A 227 17.05 0.35 2.46
C PHE A 227 15.66 0.10 3.05
N VAL A 228 14.61 0.02 2.20
CA VAL A 228 13.25 -0.31 2.64
C VAL A 228 13.19 -1.71 3.23
N VAL A 229 13.72 -2.71 2.53
CA VAL A 229 13.76 -4.11 2.99
C VAL A 229 14.37 -4.20 4.39
N GLU A 230 15.57 -3.64 4.59
CA GLU A 230 16.27 -3.74 5.87
C GLU A 230 15.59 -2.92 6.99
N ARG A 231 15.05 -1.74 6.67
CA ARG A 231 14.29 -0.94 7.64
C ARG A 231 13.03 -1.67 8.09
N GLU A 232 12.23 -2.16 7.15
CA GLU A 232 10.98 -2.84 7.47
C GLU A 232 11.22 -4.19 8.14
N TYR A 233 12.32 -4.88 7.81
CA TYR A 233 12.75 -6.06 8.55
C TYR A 233 13.08 -5.71 10.01
N ALA A 234 13.81 -4.62 10.26
CA ALA A 234 14.07 -4.16 11.61
C ALA A 234 12.77 -3.87 12.38
N VAL A 235 11.76 -3.27 11.73
CA VAL A 235 10.43 -3.07 12.31
C VAL A 235 9.72 -4.40 12.59
N LEU A 236 9.70 -5.34 11.63
CA LEU A 236 9.13 -6.68 11.78
C LEU A 236 9.70 -7.41 13.01
N THR A 237 11.02 -7.35 13.22
CA THR A 237 11.67 -8.08 14.32
C THR A 237 11.24 -7.62 15.70
N LEU A 238 10.69 -6.40 15.84
CA LEU A 238 10.09 -5.93 17.09
C LEU A 238 8.90 -6.81 17.53
N TYR A 239 8.25 -7.49 16.57
CA TYR A 239 7.06 -8.31 16.80
C TYR A 239 7.36 -9.81 16.85
N ALA A 240 8.61 -10.25 16.73
CA ALA A 240 8.95 -11.67 16.59
C ALA A 240 8.46 -12.58 17.73
N ARG A 241 8.20 -12.01 18.92
CA ARG A 241 7.63 -12.70 20.09
C ARG A 241 6.30 -12.10 20.57
N HIS A 242 5.70 -11.22 19.77
CA HIS A 242 4.45 -10.55 20.06
C HIS A 242 3.27 -11.28 19.40
N ASN A 243 2.04 -11.10 19.90
CA ASN A 243 0.86 -11.73 19.27
C ASN A 243 0.54 -11.16 17.88
N LEU A 244 0.99 -9.94 17.58
CA LEU A 244 0.84 -9.25 16.28
C LEU A 244 1.91 -9.63 15.23
N TRP A 245 2.67 -10.72 15.46
CA TRP A 245 3.76 -11.12 14.55
C TRP A 245 3.27 -11.39 13.13
N LYS A 246 2.03 -11.86 12.98
CA LYS A 246 1.46 -12.26 11.69
C LYS A 246 1.13 -11.03 10.85
N GLU A 247 0.46 -10.06 11.46
CA GLU A 247 0.08 -8.79 10.88
C GLU A 247 1.33 -7.97 10.49
N ALA A 248 2.32 -7.93 11.39
CA ALA A 248 3.61 -7.29 11.12
C ALA A 248 4.32 -7.93 9.91
N TRP A 249 4.25 -9.25 9.77
CA TRP A 249 4.86 -9.96 8.64
C TRP A 249 4.13 -9.69 7.31
N GLN A 250 2.80 -9.60 7.35
CA GLN A 250 2.02 -9.17 6.18
C GLN A 250 2.39 -7.74 5.78
N ARG A 251 2.47 -6.82 6.75
CA ARG A 251 2.84 -5.42 6.51
C ARG A 251 4.24 -5.28 5.92
N TYR A 252 5.21 -6.04 6.41
CA TYR A 252 6.57 -6.06 5.86
C TYR A 252 6.57 -6.24 4.33
N TYR A 253 5.90 -7.28 3.83
CA TYR A 253 5.83 -7.51 2.38
C TYR A 253 4.95 -6.49 1.65
N ARG A 254 3.88 -5.97 2.26
CA ARG A 254 3.09 -4.88 1.66
C ARG A 254 3.95 -3.65 1.40
N PHE A 255 4.83 -3.29 2.35
CA PHE A 255 5.74 -2.15 2.19
C PHE A 255 6.80 -2.38 1.11
N VAL A 256 7.42 -3.58 1.11
CA VAL A 256 8.39 -3.94 0.08
C VAL A 256 7.73 -3.95 -1.31
N PHE A 257 6.50 -4.47 -1.41
CA PHE A 257 5.70 -4.43 -2.63
C PHE A 257 5.45 -3.00 -3.09
N ARG A 258 4.95 -2.14 -2.19
CA ARG A 258 4.63 -0.74 -2.47
C ARG A 258 5.83 0.03 -3.00
N ASP A 259 6.99 -0.08 -2.35
CA ASP A 259 8.22 0.57 -2.80
C ASP A 259 8.68 0.05 -4.17
N SER A 260 8.65 -1.27 -4.36
CA SER A 260 9.14 -1.90 -5.58
C SER A 260 8.23 -1.66 -6.79
N PHE A 261 6.93 -1.44 -6.58
CA PHE A 261 5.96 -1.38 -7.66
C PHE A 261 6.28 -0.27 -8.67
N SER A 262 6.46 0.98 -8.21
CA SER A 262 6.77 2.09 -9.12
C SER A 262 8.17 1.98 -9.73
N ARG A 263 9.16 1.48 -8.96
CA ARG A 263 10.54 1.23 -9.46
C ARG A 263 10.56 0.24 -10.62
N LEU A 264 9.70 -0.78 -10.56
CA LEU A 264 9.59 -1.82 -11.58
C LEU A 264 8.63 -1.46 -12.73
N SER A 265 8.07 -0.25 -12.79
CA SER A 265 7.10 0.13 -13.83
C SER A 265 7.66 0.02 -15.25
N ALA A 266 8.84 0.59 -15.50
CA ALA A 266 9.50 0.53 -16.81
C ALA A 266 9.87 -0.91 -17.18
N VAL A 267 10.44 -1.65 -16.24
CA VAL A 267 10.80 -3.06 -16.40
C VAL A 267 9.58 -3.91 -16.76
N SER A 268 8.48 -3.74 -16.03
CA SER A 268 7.24 -4.49 -16.28
C SER A 268 6.65 -4.17 -17.65
N ALA A 269 6.67 -2.91 -18.07
CA ALA A 269 6.21 -2.49 -19.38
C ALA A 269 7.07 -3.08 -20.52
N ASP A 270 8.40 -3.08 -20.37
CA ASP A 270 9.32 -3.63 -21.35
C ASP A 270 9.19 -5.16 -21.45
N ILE A 271 9.04 -5.85 -20.32
CA ILE A 271 8.78 -7.30 -20.28
C ILE A 271 7.46 -7.61 -20.99
N TYR A 272 6.38 -6.92 -20.63
CA TYR A 272 5.07 -7.11 -21.27
C TYR A 272 5.15 -6.94 -22.79
N LYS A 273 5.77 -5.86 -23.26
CA LYS A 273 6.00 -5.61 -24.69
C LYS A 273 6.82 -6.72 -25.34
N GLY A 274 7.81 -7.26 -24.64
CA GLY A 274 8.70 -8.31 -25.12
C GLY A 274 8.00 -9.65 -25.33
N ILE A 275 7.17 -10.11 -24.38
CA ILE A 275 6.72 -11.51 -24.34
C ILE A 275 5.21 -11.72 -24.39
N PHE A 276 4.37 -10.70 -24.11
CA PHE A 276 2.91 -10.90 -24.02
C PHE A 276 2.27 -11.32 -25.35
N SER A 277 2.78 -10.81 -26.48
CA SER A 277 2.29 -11.22 -27.80
C SER A 277 2.50 -12.70 -28.11
N ASP A 278 3.50 -13.36 -27.51
CA ASP A 278 3.69 -14.80 -27.67
C ASP A 278 2.84 -15.59 -26.68
N ALA A 279 2.63 -15.07 -25.47
CA ALA A 279 1.65 -15.62 -24.54
C ALA A 279 0.24 -15.65 -25.16
N LEU A 280 -0.16 -14.59 -25.86
CA LEU A 280 -1.42 -14.52 -26.58
C LEU A 280 -1.54 -15.55 -27.72
N LYS A 281 -0.45 -15.85 -28.42
CA LYS A 281 -0.43 -16.90 -29.45
C LYS A 281 -0.45 -18.30 -28.84
N ALA A 282 0.19 -18.48 -27.68
CA ALA A 282 0.27 -19.76 -26.99
C ALA A 282 -1.09 -20.16 -26.39
N ASP A 283 -1.83 -19.21 -25.83
CA ASP A 283 -3.17 -19.43 -25.30
C ASP A 283 -4.04 -18.17 -25.46
N ILE A 284 -4.86 -18.14 -26.51
CA ILE A 284 -5.76 -17.02 -26.78
C ILE A 284 -6.88 -16.87 -25.74
N ASN A 285 -7.23 -17.97 -25.04
CA ASN A 285 -8.31 -17.98 -24.08
C ASN A 285 -7.82 -17.63 -22.66
N SER A 286 -6.52 -17.74 -22.40
CA SER A 286 -5.90 -17.39 -21.12
C SER A 286 -4.48 -16.84 -21.30
N PRO A 287 -4.32 -15.71 -22.02
CA PRO A 287 -3.01 -15.14 -22.31
C PRO A 287 -2.23 -14.71 -21.05
N GLU A 288 -2.93 -14.27 -20.01
CA GLU A 288 -2.32 -13.92 -18.72
C GLU A 288 -1.73 -15.15 -18.04
N ARG A 289 -2.34 -16.32 -18.22
CA ARG A 289 -1.82 -17.59 -17.68
C ARG A 289 -0.57 -18.04 -18.43
N ALA A 290 -0.55 -17.93 -19.76
CA ALA A 290 0.63 -18.22 -20.56
C ALA A 290 1.78 -17.23 -20.27
N TYR A 291 1.45 -15.96 -20.06
CA TYR A 291 2.39 -14.91 -19.66
C TYR A 291 2.98 -15.22 -18.27
N ALA A 292 2.12 -15.50 -17.28
CA ALA A 292 2.53 -15.89 -15.94
C ALA A 292 3.42 -17.14 -15.95
N GLN A 293 3.10 -18.15 -16.78
CA GLN A 293 3.92 -19.35 -16.92
C GLN A 293 5.32 -19.03 -17.48
N THR A 294 5.40 -18.11 -18.45
CA THR A 294 6.69 -17.68 -19.02
C THR A 294 7.56 -16.97 -17.98
N LEU A 295 6.95 -16.09 -17.18
CA LEU A 295 7.64 -15.42 -16.07
C LEU A 295 8.04 -16.41 -14.98
N LEU A 296 7.17 -17.35 -14.63
CA LEU A 296 7.43 -18.39 -13.64
C LEU A 296 8.65 -19.22 -14.03
N SER A 297 8.70 -19.71 -15.27
CA SER A 297 9.85 -20.49 -15.76
C SER A 297 11.16 -19.68 -15.72
N TRP A 298 11.12 -18.40 -16.07
CA TRP A 298 12.28 -17.51 -15.94
C TRP A 298 12.77 -17.37 -14.49
N LEU A 299 11.86 -17.23 -13.53
CA LEU A 299 12.21 -17.11 -12.11
C LEU A 299 12.69 -18.44 -11.51
N GLN A 300 12.20 -19.57 -11.99
CA GLN A 300 12.63 -20.92 -11.57
C GLN A 300 14.09 -21.19 -11.96
N ASP A 301 14.60 -20.54 -13.01
CA ASP A 301 15.99 -20.68 -13.45
C ASP A 301 16.99 -19.86 -12.62
N PHE A 302 16.52 -19.02 -11.69
CA PHE A 302 17.40 -18.25 -10.82
C PHE A 302 18.15 -19.17 -9.86
N THR A 303 19.43 -18.89 -9.63
CA THR A 303 20.22 -19.63 -8.65
C THR A 303 19.70 -19.34 -7.24
N TYR A 304 19.33 -20.39 -6.50
CA TYR A 304 18.83 -20.23 -5.14
C TYR A 304 19.95 -19.84 -4.19
N SER A 305 19.78 -18.73 -3.47
CA SER A 305 20.75 -18.25 -2.50
C SER A 305 20.06 -17.53 -1.35
N ARG A 306 20.53 -17.77 -0.13
CA ARG A 306 20.04 -17.14 1.10
C ARG A 306 21.13 -16.33 1.77
N ASN A 307 20.75 -15.23 2.40
CA ASN A 307 21.64 -14.40 3.21
C ASN A 307 21.10 -14.25 4.63
N HIS A 308 21.43 -15.21 5.49
CA HIS A 308 21.01 -15.24 6.89
C HIS A 308 21.64 -14.16 7.79
N LYS A 309 22.49 -13.27 7.25
CA LYS A 309 23.11 -12.19 8.04
C LYS A 309 22.24 -10.93 8.09
N THR A 310 21.25 -10.81 7.20
CA THR A 310 20.36 -9.65 7.08
C THR A 310 18.90 -10.12 7.06
N SER A 311 18.00 -9.35 6.45
CA SER A 311 16.58 -9.71 6.23
C SER A 311 16.34 -11.08 5.57
N ASP A 312 17.36 -11.71 4.99
CA ASP A 312 17.26 -12.94 4.19
C ASP A 312 16.27 -12.80 3.01
N PHE A 313 16.12 -11.57 2.54
CA PHE A 313 15.30 -11.16 1.40
C PHE A 313 16.14 -10.28 0.47
N THR A 314 16.15 -10.57 -0.82
CA THR A 314 16.79 -9.69 -1.81
C THR A 314 15.80 -8.70 -2.41
N ASP A 315 16.21 -7.43 -2.47
CA ASP A 315 15.41 -6.38 -3.10
C ASP A 315 15.05 -6.74 -4.55
N LEU A 316 13.87 -6.34 -4.99
CA LEU A 316 13.34 -6.82 -6.26
C LEU A 316 14.09 -6.28 -7.49
N ILE A 317 14.84 -5.19 -7.34
CA ILE A 317 15.65 -4.59 -8.40
C ILE A 317 16.90 -5.45 -8.63
N SER A 318 17.57 -5.85 -7.56
CA SER A 318 18.67 -6.82 -7.60
C SER A 318 18.19 -8.19 -8.10
N ALA A 319 17.01 -8.63 -7.67
CA ALA A 319 16.43 -9.92 -8.03
C ALA A 319 16.20 -10.08 -9.54
N LEU A 320 15.93 -8.99 -10.30
CA LEU A 320 15.77 -9.03 -11.77
C LEU A 320 16.94 -9.73 -12.49
N SER A 321 18.15 -9.62 -11.94
CA SER A 321 19.36 -10.19 -12.52
C SER A 321 19.64 -11.64 -12.08
N GLY A 322 18.77 -12.23 -11.26
CA GLY A 322 19.00 -13.52 -10.60
C GLY A 322 19.97 -13.45 -9.42
N THR A 323 20.44 -12.26 -9.04
CA THR A 323 21.28 -12.04 -7.85
C THR A 323 20.46 -12.21 -6.58
N GLY A 324 20.97 -12.93 -5.58
CA GLY A 324 20.38 -12.99 -4.24
C GLY A 324 19.02 -13.70 -4.16
N SER A 325 18.75 -14.68 -5.02
CA SER A 325 17.38 -15.11 -5.25
C SER A 325 16.87 -16.18 -4.27
N ASP A 326 16.13 -15.75 -3.23
CA ASP A 326 15.36 -16.59 -2.31
C ASP A 326 13.89 -16.80 -2.77
N CYS A 327 13.12 -17.62 -2.05
CA CYS A 327 11.72 -17.96 -2.41
C CYS A 327 10.78 -16.75 -2.31
N ASP A 328 11.04 -15.85 -1.37
CA ASP A 328 10.18 -14.71 -1.08
C ASP A 328 10.36 -13.65 -2.17
N SER A 329 11.61 -13.32 -2.50
CA SER A 329 11.94 -12.34 -3.53
C SER A 329 11.43 -12.74 -4.91
N ARG A 330 11.58 -14.02 -5.30
CA ARG A 330 11.05 -14.52 -6.59
C ARG A 330 9.54 -14.43 -6.65
N SER A 331 8.88 -14.89 -5.60
CA SER A 331 7.42 -14.93 -5.53
C SER A 331 6.83 -13.52 -5.51
N LEU A 332 7.45 -12.60 -4.76
CA LEU A 332 7.02 -11.21 -4.73
C LEU A 332 7.29 -10.49 -6.06
N LEU A 333 8.43 -10.75 -6.71
CA LEU A 333 8.71 -10.21 -8.05
C LEU A 333 7.63 -10.65 -9.05
N LEU A 334 7.24 -11.92 -9.05
CA LEU A 334 6.13 -12.39 -9.89
C LEU A 334 4.83 -11.65 -9.57
N CYS A 335 4.51 -11.45 -8.29
CA CYS A 335 3.31 -10.71 -7.88
C CYS A 335 3.30 -9.28 -8.41
N VAL A 336 4.44 -8.57 -8.34
CA VAL A 336 4.58 -7.19 -8.85
C VAL A 336 4.42 -7.15 -10.37
N LEU A 337 5.13 -8.01 -11.10
CA LEU A 337 5.07 -8.05 -12.57
C LEU A 337 3.66 -8.35 -13.08
N MET A 338 2.93 -9.24 -12.40
CA MET A 338 1.54 -9.57 -12.75
C MET A 338 0.57 -8.44 -12.39
N LYS A 339 0.80 -7.74 -11.26
CA LYS A 339 -0.05 -6.59 -10.87
C LYS A 339 0.03 -5.46 -11.90
N HIS A 340 1.19 -5.22 -12.51
CA HIS A 340 1.35 -4.19 -13.56
C HIS A 340 0.48 -4.43 -14.80
N ILE A 341 0.06 -5.66 -15.07
CA ILE A 341 -0.85 -5.99 -16.17
C ILE A 341 -2.31 -6.13 -15.73
N GLY A 342 -2.63 -5.71 -14.49
CA GLY A 342 -3.98 -5.74 -13.93
C GLY A 342 -4.40 -7.08 -13.33
N VAL A 343 -3.52 -8.07 -13.25
CA VAL A 343 -3.81 -9.35 -12.59
C VAL A 343 -3.66 -9.18 -11.08
N ASN A 344 -4.74 -9.45 -10.34
CA ASN A 344 -4.65 -9.44 -8.88
C ASN A 344 -3.73 -10.57 -8.39
N SER A 345 -2.88 -10.27 -7.42
CA SER A 345 -1.88 -11.20 -6.89
C SER A 345 -1.82 -11.13 -5.37
N ALA A 346 -1.35 -12.21 -4.76
CA ALA A 346 -1.07 -12.31 -3.34
C ALA A 346 0.21 -13.12 -3.14
N LEU A 347 1.03 -12.72 -2.16
CA LEU A 347 2.14 -13.55 -1.71
C LEU A 347 1.64 -14.48 -0.61
N PHE A 348 1.95 -15.77 -0.71
CA PHE A 348 1.66 -16.74 0.33
C PHE A 348 2.96 -17.14 1.01
N ILE A 349 3.06 -16.88 2.30
CA ILE A 349 4.23 -17.21 3.12
C ILE A 349 3.87 -18.25 4.17
N SER A 350 4.79 -19.13 4.52
CA SER A 350 4.57 -20.17 5.54
C SER A 350 5.76 -20.29 6.46
N ARG A 351 5.50 -20.17 7.77
CA ARG A 351 6.51 -20.47 8.80
C ARG A 351 6.77 -21.96 8.88
N GLU A 352 5.72 -22.76 8.74
CA GLU A 352 5.74 -24.22 8.84
C GLU A 352 6.53 -24.84 7.69
N TYR A 353 6.38 -24.32 6.48
CA TYR A 353 7.13 -24.77 5.32
C TYR A 353 8.46 -24.03 5.14
N SER A 354 8.67 -22.91 5.87
CA SER A 354 9.81 -22.02 5.68
C SER A 354 9.98 -21.60 4.22
N HIS A 355 8.85 -21.27 3.59
CA HIS A 355 8.73 -21.11 2.14
C HIS A 355 7.71 -20.04 1.76
N ALA A 356 7.86 -19.52 0.55
CA ALA A 356 6.93 -18.58 -0.05
C ALA A 356 6.61 -18.93 -1.50
N VAL A 357 5.36 -18.72 -1.89
CA VAL A 357 4.86 -18.92 -3.25
C VAL A 357 4.01 -17.72 -3.67
N ALA A 358 3.99 -17.43 -4.97
CA ALA A 358 3.09 -16.44 -5.52
C ALA A 358 1.71 -17.06 -5.74
N GLY A 359 0.65 -16.27 -5.63
CA GLY A 359 -0.67 -16.65 -6.09
C GLY A 359 -1.28 -15.58 -6.98
N LEU A 360 -1.88 -16.03 -8.08
CA LEU A 360 -2.39 -15.15 -9.14
C LEU A 360 -3.88 -15.40 -9.34
N ASN A 361 -4.67 -14.33 -9.40
CA ASN A 361 -6.09 -14.41 -9.72
C ASN A 361 -6.27 -14.55 -11.24
N ILE A 362 -6.03 -15.76 -11.72
CA ILE A 362 -6.16 -16.15 -13.12
C ILE A 362 -6.89 -17.48 -13.22
N THR A 363 -7.55 -17.70 -14.35
CA THR A 363 -8.22 -18.97 -14.64
C THR A 363 -7.18 -20.07 -14.86
N GLY A 364 -7.46 -21.27 -14.34
CA GLY A 364 -6.62 -22.44 -14.53
C GLY A 364 -6.92 -23.54 -13.51
N ASP A 365 -6.48 -24.74 -13.83
CA ASP A 365 -6.56 -25.91 -12.94
C ASP A 365 -5.36 -26.00 -12.00
N GLY A 366 -5.53 -26.69 -10.87
CA GLY A 366 -4.45 -27.00 -9.94
C GLY A 366 -4.65 -26.42 -8.54
N ALA A 367 -3.54 -26.29 -7.81
CA ALA A 367 -3.49 -25.80 -6.44
C ALA A 367 -3.89 -24.31 -6.39
N LYS A 368 -4.91 -24.03 -5.58
CA LYS A 368 -5.42 -22.68 -5.32
C LYS A 368 -5.55 -22.42 -3.84
N ILE A 369 -5.26 -21.21 -3.39
CA ILE A 369 -5.57 -20.74 -2.04
C ILE A 369 -6.62 -19.64 -2.14
N LYS A 370 -7.69 -19.78 -1.36
CA LYS A 370 -8.80 -18.82 -1.34
C LYS A 370 -8.55 -17.77 -0.26
N VAL A 371 -8.64 -16.49 -0.63
CA VAL A 371 -8.60 -15.35 0.29
C VAL A 371 -9.83 -14.50 0.03
N GLY A 372 -10.69 -14.35 1.05
CA GLY A 372 -12.00 -13.75 0.87
C GLY A 372 -12.82 -14.45 -0.22
N GLN A 373 -13.13 -13.74 -1.31
CA GLN A 373 -13.86 -14.28 -2.47
C GLN A 373 -12.96 -14.61 -3.67
N THR A 374 -11.65 -14.42 -3.55
CA THR A 374 -10.70 -14.61 -4.64
C THR A 374 -9.96 -15.93 -4.48
N ASP A 375 -9.95 -16.73 -5.54
CA ASP A 375 -9.12 -17.93 -5.64
C ASP A 375 -7.81 -17.60 -6.36
N PHE A 376 -6.68 -17.73 -5.65
CA PHE A 376 -5.36 -17.48 -6.22
C PHE A 376 -4.73 -18.80 -6.65
N LEU A 377 -4.42 -18.93 -7.94
CA LEU A 377 -3.68 -20.06 -8.51
C LEU A 377 -2.21 -19.94 -8.14
N ILE A 378 -1.64 -21.00 -7.55
CA ILE A 378 -0.30 -20.98 -6.98
C ILE A 378 0.78 -21.12 -8.04
N ALA A 379 1.85 -20.32 -7.92
CA ALA A 379 3.05 -20.38 -8.72
C ALA A 379 4.27 -20.63 -7.81
N GLU A 380 4.82 -21.84 -7.89
CA GLU A 380 6.00 -22.30 -7.15
C GLU A 380 7.29 -21.88 -7.87
N THR A 381 8.03 -20.93 -7.32
CA THR A 381 9.19 -20.31 -7.98
C THR A 381 10.53 -21.01 -7.72
N THR A 382 10.56 -22.04 -6.87
CA THR A 382 11.80 -22.76 -6.49
C THR A 382 11.91 -24.17 -7.04
N ALA A 383 10.84 -24.70 -7.63
CA ALA A 383 10.84 -25.99 -8.32
C ALA A 383 10.41 -25.77 -9.78
N HIS A 384 11.02 -26.48 -10.73
CA HIS A 384 10.64 -26.46 -12.16
C HIS A 384 9.32 -27.19 -12.40
N VAL A 385 8.22 -26.53 -12.03
CA VAL A 385 6.85 -27.04 -12.19
C VAL A 385 5.92 -25.99 -12.79
N ASP A 386 4.85 -26.43 -13.43
CA ASP A 386 3.85 -25.53 -14.01
C ASP A 386 3.06 -24.79 -12.92
N ILE A 387 2.54 -23.61 -13.27
CA ILE A 387 1.58 -22.90 -12.44
C ILE A 387 0.35 -23.78 -12.14
N GLY A 388 -0.10 -23.75 -10.90
CA GLY A 388 -1.10 -24.66 -10.34
C GLY A 388 -0.50 -25.95 -9.76
N LYS A 389 0.83 -26.12 -9.74
CA LYS A 389 1.50 -27.23 -9.07
C LYS A 389 2.24 -26.75 -7.82
N ILE A 390 2.14 -27.55 -6.76
CA ILE A 390 2.91 -27.39 -5.52
C ILE A 390 3.21 -28.78 -4.97
N ALA A 391 4.27 -28.91 -4.18
CA ALA A 391 4.62 -30.15 -3.52
C ALA A 391 3.47 -30.64 -2.61
N LYS A 392 3.24 -31.96 -2.58
CA LYS A 392 2.10 -32.57 -1.87
C LYS A 392 2.15 -32.31 -0.37
N ASP A 393 3.35 -32.33 0.21
CA ASP A 393 3.62 -32.03 1.61
C ASP A 393 3.40 -30.55 1.99
N MET A 394 3.34 -29.65 0.99
CA MET A 394 3.04 -28.23 1.16
C MET A 394 1.58 -27.85 0.83
N SER A 395 0.72 -28.84 0.58
CA SER A 395 -0.65 -28.63 0.09
C SER A 395 -1.69 -28.20 1.15
N ASP A 396 -1.36 -28.27 2.45
CA ASP A 396 -2.26 -27.80 3.51
C ASP A 396 -2.33 -26.27 3.50
N LYS A 397 -3.49 -25.76 3.05
CA LYS A 397 -3.78 -24.34 2.84
C LYS A 397 -3.77 -23.53 4.14
N ASN A 398 -4.01 -24.17 5.29
CA ASN A 398 -4.12 -23.48 6.58
C ASN A 398 -2.75 -23.03 7.13
N LYS A 399 -1.66 -23.54 6.56
CA LYS A 399 -0.28 -23.18 6.92
C LYS A 399 0.28 -22.03 6.10
N TRP A 400 -0.53 -21.47 5.20
CA TRP A 400 -0.16 -20.33 4.37
C TRP A 400 -0.82 -19.07 4.92
N ILE A 401 -0.01 -18.02 5.02
CA ILE A 401 -0.41 -16.68 5.40
C ILE A 401 -0.47 -15.88 4.11
N ALA A 402 -1.64 -15.34 3.80
CA ALA A 402 -1.81 -14.49 2.63
C ALA A 402 -1.33 -13.06 2.93
N VAL A 403 -0.56 -12.49 2.03
CA VAL A 403 -0.28 -11.06 1.94
C VAL A 403 -0.97 -10.54 0.70
N GLU A 404 -2.01 -9.72 0.90
CA GLU A 404 -2.72 -9.06 -0.18
C GLU A 404 -2.11 -7.67 -0.45
N PHE A 405 -2.16 -7.26 -1.71
CA PHE A 405 -1.60 -5.98 -2.16
C PHE A 405 -2.70 -5.02 -2.62
N PRO A 406 -2.58 -3.71 -2.32
CA PRO A 406 -3.58 -2.68 -2.67
C PRO A 406 -4.02 -2.61 -4.13
#